data_AF-A0A820XQF7-F1
#
_entry.id   AF-A0A820XQF7-F1
#
_cell.length_a   1.000
_cell.length_b   1.000
_cell.length_c   1.000
_cell.angle_alpha   90.00
_cell.angle_beta   90.00
_cell.angle_gamma   90.00
#
_symmetry.space_group_name_H-M   'P 1'
#
loop_
_entity.id
_entity.type
_entity.pdbx_description
1 polymer ?
#
loop_
_entity_poly.entity_id
_entity_poly.type
_entity_poly.pdbx_seq_one_letter_code
_entity_poly.pdbx_strand_id
1 'polypeptide(L)'
;RSPYLLPYSIIDDSIKKINRDTAGEIVKTLLAVGYTIDAPTGDIEDLNRRNKDVKPTEPMSTYRTYRAEQTFAVTRGKWYYEVELLTPGRMLIGWAHASKLSSFYPLGSDSYGYAFDGLNARRFHHNSFDRFGKQWTKNDVVGCMIDLHDKTISFSLNGELMLDNFGSETAFDGLEMDDAGFVPAITSFSGQKARLNFGQDFNTLKYFTSCGLQEGYEPFCV
;
A
#
# COMPACT_ATOMS: atom_id res chain seq x y z
N ARG A 1 0.95 40.40 1.44
CA ARG A 1 0.48 39.31 2.34
C ARG A 1 1.67 38.87 3.18
N SER A 2 1.52 38.80 4.51
CA SER A 2 2.63 38.43 5.41
C SER A 2 2.69 36.90 5.59
N PRO A 3 3.85 36.25 5.36
CA PRO A 3 4.00 34.80 5.56
C PRO A 3 3.94 34.41 7.04
N TYR A 4 4.10 35.37 7.96
CA TYR A 4 4.04 35.17 9.41
C TYR A 4 2.62 34.96 9.95
N LEU A 5 1.59 35.14 9.12
CA LEU A 5 0.19 34.88 9.48
C LEU A 5 -0.25 33.45 9.11
N LEU A 6 0.64 32.66 8.50
CA LEU A 6 0.38 31.25 8.23
C LEU A 6 0.59 30.43 9.52
N PRO A 7 -0.21 29.39 9.77
CA PRO A 7 0.05 28.43 10.83
C PRO A 7 1.46 27.84 10.73
N TYR A 8 2.15 27.69 11.86
CA TYR A 8 3.55 27.24 11.90
C TYR A 8 3.80 25.93 11.14
N SER A 9 2.81 25.03 11.07
CA SER A 9 2.89 23.75 10.34
C SER A 9 3.19 23.95 8.84
N ILE A 10 2.65 24.99 8.23
CA ILE A 10 2.73 25.24 6.79
C ILE A 10 3.69 26.39 6.41
N ILE A 11 4.43 26.92 7.39
CA ILE A 11 5.50 27.89 7.15
C ILE A 11 6.73 27.17 6.57
N ASP A 12 7.48 27.86 5.71
CA ASP A 12 8.77 27.39 5.17
C ASP A 12 9.78 27.01 6.27
N ASP A 13 10.61 26.01 5.97
CA ASP A 13 11.58 25.47 6.92
C ASP A 13 12.67 26.49 7.32
N SER A 14 12.96 27.47 6.46
CA SER A 14 13.89 28.55 6.76
C SER A 14 13.40 29.44 7.92
N ILE A 15 12.11 29.80 7.91
CA ILE A 15 11.47 30.60 8.96
C ILE A 15 11.31 29.74 10.22
N LYS A 16 10.94 28.47 10.08
CA LYS A 16 10.87 27.53 11.22
C LYS A 16 12.21 27.42 11.93
N LYS A 17 13.32 27.35 11.17
CA LYS A 17 14.68 27.31 11.70
C LYS A 17 15.02 28.58 12.49
N ILE A 18 14.80 29.76 11.91
CA ILE A 18 15.05 31.05 12.59
C ILE A 18 14.27 31.14 13.91
N ASN A 19 12.99 30.74 13.90
CA ASN A 19 12.15 30.74 15.09
C ASN A 19 12.67 29.76 16.16
N ARG A 20 13.13 28.57 15.76
CA ARG A 20 13.74 27.61 16.70
C ARG A 20 15.06 28.12 17.27
N ASP A 21 15.90 28.73 16.45
CA ASP A 21 17.20 29.25 16.88
C ASP A 21 16.99 30.38 17.91
N THR A 22 16.05 31.29 17.63
CA THR A 22 15.69 32.39 18.55
C THR A 22 15.10 31.87 19.87
N ALA A 23 14.16 30.91 19.80
CA ALA A 23 13.61 30.28 21.00
C ALA A 23 14.69 29.52 21.78
N GLY A 24 15.63 28.88 21.09
CA GLY A 24 16.76 28.16 21.68
C GLY A 24 17.66 29.06 22.53
N GLU A 25 17.97 30.27 22.06
CA GLU A 25 18.75 31.24 22.85
C GLU A 25 18.01 31.71 24.11
N ILE A 26 16.69 31.90 24.02
CA ILE A 26 15.86 32.24 25.18
C ILE A 26 15.87 31.09 26.20
N VAL A 27 15.71 29.85 25.74
CA VAL A 27 15.75 28.64 26.59
C VAL A 27 17.11 28.51 27.28
N LYS A 28 18.22 28.68 26.56
CA LYS A 28 19.58 28.67 27.14
C LYS A 28 19.75 29.73 28.22
N THR A 29 19.19 30.92 28.01
CA THR A 29 19.25 32.01 28.99
C THR A 29 18.50 31.63 30.27
N LEU A 30 17.30 31.05 30.16
CA LEU A 30 16.52 30.59 31.32
C LEU A 30 17.26 29.51 32.12
N LEU A 31 17.87 28.54 31.43
CA LEU A 31 18.69 27.51 32.06
C LEU A 31 19.91 28.12 32.78
N ALA A 32 20.58 29.11 32.17
CA ALA A 32 21.73 29.80 32.77
C ALA A 32 21.37 30.62 34.03
N VAL A 33 20.14 31.15 34.10
CA VAL A 33 19.62 31.85 35.28
C VAL A 33 19.20 30.87 36.39
N GLY A 34 19.24 29.56 36.13
CA GLY A 34 18.95 28.51 37.11
C GLY A 34 17.51 28.01 37.08
N TYR A 35 16.73 28.35 36.05
CA TYR A 35 15.42 27.72 35.83
C TYR A 35 15.60 26.33 35.23
N THR A 36 14.96 25.32 35.81
CA THR A 36 14.85 23.99 35.22
C THR A 36 13.59 23.90 34.36
N ILE A 37 13.74 23.41 33.12
CA ILE A 37 12.63 23.20 32.19
C ILE A 37 12.50 21.71 31.96
N ASP A 38 11.60 21.08 32.69
CA ASP A 38 11.28 19.66 32.52
C ASP A 38 10.03 19.49 31.68
N ALA A 39 9.97 18.41 30.91
CA ALA A 39 8.71 17.99 30.31
C ALA A 39 7.70 17.71 31.45
N PRO A 40 6.40 18.00 31.26
CA PRO A 40 5.39 17.74 32.27
C PRO A 40 5.48 16.27 32.75
N THR A 41 5.58 16.06 34.05
CA THR A 41 5.75 14.76 34.72
C THR A 41 4.54 13.82 34.64
N GLY A 42 3.52 14.17 33.87
CA GLY A 42 2.49 13.20 33.51
C GLY A 42 3.18 12.08 32.74
N ASP A 43 2.96 10.83 33.16
CA ASP A 43 3.50 9.66 32.47
C ASP A 43 3.38 9.91 30.97
N ILE A 44 4.48 9.77 30.24
CA ILE A 44 4.47 9.92 28.78
C ILE A 44 3.36 9.01 28.20
N GLU A 45 3.01 7.92 28.89
CA GLU A 45 1.85 7.08 28.64
C GLU A 45 0.48 7.74 28.89
N ASP A 46 0.28 8.55 29.93
CA ASP A 46 -0.97 9.27 30.22
C ASP A 46 -1.19 10.51 29.35
N LEU A 47 -0.12 11.18 28.93
CA LEU A 47 -0.18 12.21 27.89
C LEU A 47 -0.40 11.59 26.51
N ASN A 48 0.23 10.45 26.22
CA ASN A 48 -0.06 9.66 25.01
C ASN A 48 -1.46 9.03 25.05
N ARG A 49 -2.02 8.68 26.21
CA ARG A 49 -3.40 8.20 26.38
C ARG A 49 -4.40 9.31 26.15
N ARG A 50 -4.21 10.50 26.73
CA ARG A 50 -5.05 11.68 26.44
C ARG A 50 -4.98 12.09 24.95
N ASN A 51 -3.82 11.93 24.32
CA ASN A 51 -3.64 12.07 22.86
C ASN A 51 -4.07 10.84 22.03
N LYS A 52 -4.45 9.72 22.65
CA LYS A 52 -5.05 8.53 22.01
C LYS A 52 -6.57 8.50 22.16
N ASP A 53 -7.10 9.10 23.23
CA ASP A 53 -8.54 9.24 23.49
C ASP A 53 -9.15 10.34 22.61
N VAL A 54 -8.37 11.37 22.29
CA VAL A 54 -8.49 11.98 20.98
C VAL A 54 -7.84 10.99 20.04
N LYS A 55 -8.61 10.04 19.48
CA LYS A 55 -8.21 9.46 18.20
C LYS A 55 -7.83 10.68 17.37
N PRO A 56 -6.59 10.80 16.83
CA PRO A 56 -6.45 11.62 15.66
C PRO A 56 -7.61 11.12 14.81
N THR A 57 -8.56 11.99 14.50
CA THR A 57 -9.37 11.79 13.32
C THR A 57 -8.33 11.84 12.21
N GLU A 58 -7.59 10.74 12.05
CA GLU A 58 -6.86 10.39 10.87
C GLU A 58 -7.87 10.73 9.79
N PRO A 59 -7.61 11.80 9.00
CA PRO A 59 -8.60 12.32 8.09
C PRO A 59 -9.04 11.11 7.29
N MET A 60 -10.29 10.67 7.52
CA MET A 60 -10.78 9.32 7.22
C MET A 60 -10.16 8.90 5.90
N SER A 61 -9.13 8.05 5.97
CA SER A 61 -8.17 7.97 4.86
C SER A 61 -8.95 7.63 3.61
N THR A 62 -9.14 8.61 2.75
CA THR A 62 -10.00 8.42 1.59
C THR A 62 -9.21 7.53 0.65
N TYR A 63 -9.81 6.39 0.31
CA TYR A 63 -9.25 5.45 -0.64
C TYR A 63 -10.18 5.34 -1.84
N ARG A 64 -9.65 4.82 -2.93
CA ARG A 64 -10.42 4.47 -4.11
C ARG A 64 -9.99 3.12 -4.61
N THR A 65 -10.95 2.25 -4.84
CA THR A 65 -10.74 0.96 -5.49
C THR A 65 -10.96 1.11 -6.99
N TYR A 66 -9.99 0.64 -7.77
CA TYR A 66 -10.04 0.52 -9.22
C TYR A 66 -9.97 -0.96 -9.57
N ARG A 67 -10.70 -1.38 -10.60
CA ARG A 67 -10.65 -2.74 -11.13
C ARG A 67 -10.87 -2.71 -12.64
N ALA A 68 -10.44 -3.77 -13.34
CA ALA A 68 -10.83 -3.96 -14.72
C ALA A 68 -12.34 -4.26 -14.83
N GLU A 69 -12.90 -4.05 -16.02
CA GLU A 69 -14.32 -4.31 -16.30
C GLU A 69 -14.63 -5.81 -16.23
N GLN A 70 -15.84 -6.16 -15.82
CA GLN A 70 -16.27 -7.56 -15.68
C GLN A 70 -16.21 -8.34 -17.00
N THR A 71 -16.35 -7.68 -18.15
CA THR A 71 -16.27 -8.28 -19.48
C THR A 71 -14.88 -8.84 -19.82
N PHE A 72 -13.83 -8.39 -19.12
CA PHE A 72 -12.46 -8.90 -19.24
C PHE A 72 -12.11 -9.92 -18.15
N ALA A 73 -13.08 -10.43 -17.40
CA ALA A 73 -12.80 -11.37 -16.33
C ALA A 73 -12.21 -12.69 -16.87
N VAL A 74 -11.19 -13.17 -16.18
CA VAL A 74 -10.50 -14.42 -16.51
C VAL A 74 -11.09 -15.56 -15.69
N THR A 75 -11.44 -16.66 -16.37
CA THR A 75 -12.10 -17.83 -15.76
C THR A 75 -11.28 -19.12 -15.86
N ARG A 76 -10.21 -19.12 -16.65
CA ARG A 76 -9.30 -20.25 -16.86
C ARG A 76 -7.90 -19.77 -17.23
N GLY A 77 -6.89 -20.63 -17.06
CA GLY A 77 -5.51 -20.35 -17.44
C GLY A 77 -4.72 -19.59 -16.38
N LYS A 78 -3.54 -19.12 -16.77
CA LYS A 78 -2.58 -18.41 -15.91
C LYS A 78 -2.41 -16.98 -16.43
N TRP A 79 -2.64 -15.98 -15.57
CA TRP A 79 -2.64 -14.57 -15.98
C TRP A 79 -1.71 -13.70 -15.17
N TYR A 80 -1.12 -12.70 -15.83
CA TYR A 80 -0.10 -11.82 -15.28
C TYR A 80 -0.36 -10.35 -15.61
N TYR A 81 -0.07 -9.46 -14.66
CA TYR A 81 0.06 -8.02 -14.93
C TYR A 81 1.10 -7.37 -13.99
N GLU A 82 1.55 -6.17 -14.35
CA GLU A 82 2.51 -5.39 -13.55
C GLU A 82 1.91 -4.11 -12.98
N VAL A 83 2.39 -3.73 -11.79
CA VAL A 83 2.10 -2.44 -11.16
C VAL A 83 3.40 -1.76 -10.75
N GLU A 84 3.73 -0.64 -11.39
CA GLU A 84 4.86 0.20 -11.03
C GLU A 84 4.43 1.27 -10.03
N LEU A 85 5.14 1.36 -8.90
CA LEU A 85 4.82 2.28 -7.83
C LEU A 85 5.48 3.64 -8.07
N LEU A 86 4.69 4.70 -8.24
CA LEU A 86 5.21 6.05 -8.42
C LEU A 86 5.38 6.80 -7.09
N THR A 87 4.77 6.26 -6.02
CA THR A 87 4.90 6.71 -4.63
C THR A 87 5.02 5.49 -3.69
N PRO A 88 5.71 5.61 -2.54
CA PRO A 88 5.98 4.47 -1.65
C PRO A 88 4.85 4.19 -0.64
N GLY A 89 3.75 4.93 -0.66
CA GLY A 89 2.71 4.81 0.38
C GLY A 89 1.76 3.63 0.17
N ARG A 90 0.69 3.62 0.97
CA ARG A 90 -0.19 2.45 1.09
C ARG A 90 -1.07 2.28 -0.14
N MET A 91 -0.98 1.10 -0.75
CA MET A 91 -1.85 0.61 -1.80
C MET A 91 -2.14 -0.87 -1.48
N LEU A 92 -3.25 -1.40 -2.00
CA LEU A 92 -3.58 -2.82 -1.91
C LEU A 92 -3.72 -3.34 -3.34
N ILE A 93 -2.82 -4.21 -3.78
CA ILE A 93 -2.72 -4.65 -5.18
C ILE A 93 -3.05 -6.13 -5.26
N GLY A 94 -3.89 -6.55 -6.21
CA GLY A 94 -4.09 -7.98 -6.46
C GLY A 94 -5.27 -8.28 -7.37
N TRP A 95 -6.04 -9.29 -7.00
CA TRP A 95 -7.14 -9.80 -7.82
C TRP A 95 -8.45 -9.70 -7.07
N ALA A 96 -9.53 -9.53 -7.82
CA ALA A 96 -10.87 -9.50 -7.27
C ALA A 96 -11.82 -10.34 -8.11
N HIS A 97 -12.81 -10.93 -7.45
CA HIS A 97 -13.96 -11.52 -8.11
C HIS A 97 -14.71 -10.45 -8.92
N ALA A 98 -15.02 -10.73 -10.18
CA ALA A 98 -15.42 -9.70 -11.15
C ALA A 98 -16.78 -9.04 -10.86
N SER A 99 -17.71 -9.75 -10.22
CA SER A 99 -19.10 -9.29 -9.97
C SER A 99 -19.47 -9.06 -8.50
N LYS A 100 -18.69 -9.56 -7.54
CA LYS A 100 -19.06 -9.59 -6.11
C LYS A 100 -18.24 -8.65 -5.22
N LEU A 101 -17.14 -8.10 -5.74
CA LEU A 101 -16.29 -7.18 -4.99
C LEU A 101 -17.10 -5.98 -4.48
N SER A 102 -16.96 -5.66 -3.19
CA SER A 102 -17.59 -4.47 -2.61
C SER A 102 -16.95 -3.18 -3.10
N SER A 103 -17.79 -2.22 -3.51
CA SER A 103 -17.35 -0.86 -3.84
C SER A 103 -17.05 0.02 -2.61
N PHE A 104 -17.41 -0.44 -1.41
CA PHE A 104 -17.38 0.37 -0.18
C PHE A 104 -16.26 -0.01 0.77
N TYR A 105 -15.49 -1.04 0.45
CA TYR A 105 -14.39 -1.50 1.30
C TYR A 105 -13.09 -1.62 0.48
N PRO A 106 -11.92 -1.49 1.13
CA PRO A 106 -10.65 -1.76 0.49
C PRO A 106 -10.56 -3.22 0.02
N LEU A 107 -9.77 -3.46 -1.02
CA LEU A 107 -9.50 -4.80 -1.54
C LEU A 107 -8.97 -5.71 -0.42
N GLY A 108 -9.54 -6.91 -0.27
CA GLY A 108 -9.17 -7.86 0.79
C GLY A 108 -9.95 -7.70 2.10
N SER A 109 -10.81 -6.68 2.21
CA SER A 109 -11.73 -6.54 3.36
C SER A 109 -12.96 -7.44 3.28
N ASP A 110 -13.22 -8.09 2.15
CA ASP A 110 -14.29 -9.06 1.95
C ASP A 110 -13.73 -10.41 1.45
N SER A 111 -14.63 -11.35 1.15
CA SER A 111 -14.32 -12.66 0.56
C SER A 111 -13.94 -12.63 -0.91
N TYR A 112 -14.03 -11.46 -1.55
CA TYR A 112 -14.00 -11.34 -3.00
C TYR A 112 -12.78 -10.58 -3.49
N GLY A 113 -12.00 -9.98 -2.59
CA GLY A 113 -10.71 -9.37 -2.88
C GLY A 113 -9.54 -10.14 -2.28
N TYR A 114 -8.44 -10.21 -3.02
CA TYR A 114 -7.16 -10.78 -2.61
C TYR A 114 -6.09 -9.74 -2.86
N ALA A 115 -5.45 -9.24 -1.81
CA ALA A 115 -4.57 -8.08 -1.93
C ALA A 115 -3.23 -8.24 -1.23
N PHE A 116 -2.22 -7.59 -1.77
CA PHE A 116 -0.92 -7.38 -1.16
C PHE A 116 -0.74 -5.89 -0.79
N ASP A 117 -0.35 -5.65 0.47
CA ASP A 117 0.07 -4.37 1.04
C ASP A 117 1.59 -4.36 1.22
N GLY A 118 2.32 -3.88 0.22
CA GLY A 118 3.78 -3.81 0.30
C GLY A 118 4.32 -2.63 1.09
N LEU A 119 3.49 -1.70 1.58
CA LEU A 119 3.97 -0.74 2.60
C LEU A 119 4.27 -1.49 3.91
N ASN A 120 3.40 -2.44 4.24
CA ASN A 120 3.48 -3.20 5.49
C ASN A 120 4.00 -4.64 5.33
N ALA A 121 4.32 -5.07 4.11
CA ALA A 121 4.67 -6.45 3.75
C ALA A 121 3.63 -7.45 4.29
N ARG A 122 2.37 -7.28 3.85
CA ARG A 122 1.24 -8.09 4.30
C ARG A 122 0.35 -8.50 3.14
N ARG A 123 -0.29 -9.65 3.26
CA ARG A 123 -1.41 -10.04 2.40
C ARG A 123 -2.74 -9.84 3.15
N PHE A 124 -3.81 -9.48 2.43
CA PHE A 124 -5.13 -9.18 2.95
C PHE A 124 -6.20 -9.97 2.19
N HIS A 125 -7.06 -10.65 2.95
CA HIS A 125 -8.24 -11.36 2.46
C HIS A 125 -9.19 -11.63 3.66
N HIS A 126 -10.51 -11.61 3.45
CA HIS A 126 -11.49 -11.81 4.53
C HIS A 126 -11.37 -10.85 5.72
N ASN A 127 -10.95 -9.60 5.48
CA ASN A 127 -10.65 -8.63 6.54
C ASN A 127 -9.60 -9.13 7.55
N SER A 128 -8.82 -10.15 7.17
CA SER A 128 -7.67 -10.68 7.90
C SER A 128 -6.40 -10.27 7.16
N PHE A 129 -5.27 -10.27 7.89
CA PHE A 129 -3.97 -10.02 7.31
C PHE A 129 -2.89 -10.91 7.91
N ASP A 130 -1.93 -11.30 7.08
CA ASP A 130 -0.74 -12.03 7.48
C ASP A 130 0.50 -11.34 6.94
N ARG A 131 1.67 -11.56 7.57
CA ARG A 131 2.95 -11.15 7.01
C ARG A 131 3.23 -11.94 5.73
N PHE A 132 3.61 -11.23 4.67
CA PHE A 132 3.91 -11.82 3.38
C PHE A 132 4.84 -10.89 2.60
N GLY A 133 5.84 -11.45 1.93
CA GLY A 133 6.70 -10.73 1.01
C GLY A 133 7.59 -9.66 1.67
N LYS A 134 7.96 -8.66 0.86
CA LYS A 134 8.92 -7.62 1.22
C LYS A 134 8.28 -6.24 1.13
N GLN A 135 8.86 -5.26 1.84
CA GLN A 135 8.41 -3.88 1.69
C GLN A 135 8.80 -3.33 0.31
N TRP A 136 7.90 -2.56 -0.28
CA TRP A 136 8.16 -1.86 -1.53
C TRP A 136 8.69 -0.44 -1.30
N THR A 137 9.22 0.14 -2.35
CA THR A 137 9.67 1.53 -2.44
C THR A 137 9.24 2.14 -3.77
N LYS A 138 9.54 3.43 -3.96
CA LYS A 138 9.22 4.12 -5.21
C LYS A 138 10.01 3.49 -6.38
N ASN A 139 9.34 3.32 -7.50
CA ASN A 139 9.79 2.71 -8.77
C ASN A 139 9.90 1.18 -8.74
N ASP A 140 9.58 0.53 -7.62
CA ASP A 140 9.44 -0.92 -7.61
C ASP A 140 8.25 -1.35 -8.47
N VAL A 141 8.36 -2.56 -9.01
CA VAL A 141 7.33 -3.18 -9.85
C VAL A 141 6.84 -4.45 -9.18
N VAL A 142 5.55 -4.48 -8.90
CA VAL A 142 4.86 -5.67 -8.41
C VAL A 142 4.32 -6.44 -9.61
N GLY A 143 4.75 -7.69 -9.76
CA GLY A 143 4.13 -8.64 -10.68
C GLY A 143 3.01 -9.38 -9.95
N CYS A 144 1.84 -9.48 -10.58
CA CYS A 144 0.66 -10.09 -10.00
C CYS A 144 0.24 -11.30 -10.85
N MET A 145 0.31 -12.49 -10.25
CA MET A 145 0.07 -13.77 -10.92
C MET A 145 -1.20 -14.42 -10.36
N ILE A 146 -2.04 -14.97 -11.23
CA ILE A 146 -3.16 -15.83 -10.84
C ILE A 146 -3.15 -17.09 -11.69
N ASP A 147 -3.19 -18.25 -11.03
CA ASP A 147 -3.36 -19.54 -11.67
C ASP A 147 -4.75 -20.07 -11.32
N LEU A 148 -5.63 -20.11 -12.33
CA LEU A 148 -7.02 -20.54 -12.16
C LEU A 148 -7.17 -22.06 -12.24
N HIS A 149 -6.13 -22.78 -12.67
CA HIS A 149 -6.09 -24.25 -12.62
C HIS A 149 -5.74 -24.71 -11.20
N ASP A 150 -4.63 -24.20 -10.66
CA ASP A 150 -4.16 -24.53 -9.30
C ASP A 150 -4.87 -23.74 -8.22
N LYS A 151 -5.66 -22.73 -8.61
CA LYS A 151 -6.44 -21.84 -7.73
C LYS A 151 -5.53 -21.12 -6.75
N THR A 152 -4.48 -20.50 -7.28
CA THR A 152 -3.47 -19.78 -6.50
C THR A 152 -3.25 -18.36 -7.03
N ILE A 153 -2.82 -17.49 -6.12
CA ILE A 153 -2.30 -16.16 -6.44
C ILE A 153 -0.90 -16.07 -5.86
N SER A 154 0.03 -15.54 -6.66
CA SER A 154 1.41 -15.26 -6.26
C SER A 154 1.78 -13.84 -6.63
N PHE A 155 2.81 -13.31 -5.99
CA PHE A 155 3.31 -11.96 -6.27
C PHE A 155 4.83 -11.96 -6.38
N SER A 156 5.36 -11.10 -7.23
CA SER A 156 6.80 -10.85 -7.35
C SER A 156 7.10 -9.37 -7.13
N LEU A 157 8.28 -9.05 -6.61
CA LEU A 157 8.81 -7.70 -6.53
C LEU A 157 10.07 -7.61 -7.39
N ASN A 158 10.04 -6.79 -8.44
CA ASN A 158 11.15 -6.62 -9.40
C ASN A 158 11.66 -7.95 -9.99
N GLY A 159 10.73 -8.87 -10.30
CA GLY A 159 11.04 -10.18 -10.88
C GLY A 159 11.47 -11.27 -9.88
N GLU A 160 11.56 -10.97 -8.59
CA GLU A 160 11.79 -11.97 -7.53
C GLU A 160 10.46 -12.36 -6.88
N LEU A 161 10.15 -13.66 -6.79
CA LEU A 161 8.96 -14.16 -6.12
C LEU A 161 8.98 -13.79 -4.63
N MET A 162 7.85 -13.34 -4.12
CA MET A 162 7.68 -13.03 -2.71
C MET A 162 7.25 -14.26 -1.93
N LEU A 163 7.86 -14.43 -0.76
CA LEU A 163 7.64 -15.60 0.10
C LEU A 163 6.86 -15.22 1.37
N ASP A 164 6.10 -16.17 1.89
CA ASP A 164 5.60 -16.11 3.25
C ASP A 164 6.66 -16.50 4.30
N ASN A 165 6.29 -16.51 5.58
CA ASN A 165 7.21 -16.87 6.67
C ASN A 165 7.65 -18.35 6.65
N PHE A 166 6.99 -19.20 5.86
CA PHE A 166 7.29 -20.61 5.69
C PHE A 166 8.07 -20.88 4.40
N GLY A 167 8.38 -19.85 3.61
CA GLY A 167 9.10 -19.98 2.35
C GLY A 167 8.22 -20.37 1.16
N SER A 168 6.88 -20.26 1.28
CA SER A 168 5.95 -20.52 0.19
C SER A 168 5.81 -19.30 -0.71
N GLU A 169 5.85 -19.50 -2.03
CA GLU A 169 5.59 -18.48 -3.06
C GLU A 169 4.10 -18.19 -3.25
N THR A 170 3.24 -19.11 -2.80
CA THR A 170 1.78 -18.99 -2.89
C THR A 170 1.27 -18.00 -1.85
N ALA A 171 0.80 -16.83 -2.33
CA ALA A 171 0.23 -15.80 -1.49
C ALA A 171 -1.19 -16.13 -1.05
N PHE A 172 -2.00 -16.71 -1.95
CA PHE A 172 -3.34 -17.18 -1.63
C PHE A 172 -3.59 -18.50 -2.37
N ASP A 173 -4.29 -19.42 -1.74
CA ASP A 173 -4.74 -20.69 -2.31
C ASP A 173 -6.26 -20.84 -2.13
N GLY A 174 -6.82 -21.89 -2.74
CA GLY A 174 -8.22 -22.25 -2.54
C GLY A 174 -9.22 -21.21 -3.07
N LEU A 175 -8.87 -20.50 -4.15
CA LEU A 175 -9.73 -19.47 -4.75
C LEU A 175 -11.15 -20.03 -5.04
N GLU A 176 -12.16 -19.27 -4.65
CA GLU A 176 -13.56 -19.59 -4.94
C GLU A 176 -13.88 -19.27 -6.41
N MET A 177 -13.86 -20.31 -7.24
CA MET A 177 -14.09 -20.21 -8.69
C MET A 177 -15.58 -20.27 -9.04
N ASP A 178 -16.04 -19.35 -9.89
CA ASP A 178 -17.33 -19.43 -10.58
C ASP A 178 -17.23 -18.86 -12.01
N ASP A 179 -18.36 -18.81 -12.72
CA ASP A 179 -18.42 -18.33 -14.10
C ASP A 179 -18.10 -16.84 -14.28
N ALA A 180 -18.13 -16.04 -13.20
CA ALA A 180 -17.82 -14.61 -13.27
C ALA A 180 -16.32 -14.32 -13.26
N GLY A 181 -15.49 -15.24 -12.72
CA GLY A 181 -14.04 -15.14 -12.76
C GLY A 181 -13.44 -13.95 -12.01
N PHE A 182 -12.18 -13.65 -12.36
CA PHE A 182 -11.35 -12.68 -11.65
C PHE A 182 -10.89 -11.54 -12.55
N VAL A 183 -10.68 -10.38 -11.94
CA VAL A 183 -10.13 -9.17 -12.60
C VAL A 183 -9.01 -8.57 -11.75
N PRO A 184 -8.01 -7.92 -12.36
CA PRO A 184 -7.06 -7.08 -11.65
C PRO A 184 -7.77 -5.98 -10.87
N ALA A 185 -7.33 -5.76 -9.63
CA ALA A 185 -7.88 -4.72 -8.77
C ALA A 185 -6.80 -4.07 -7.91
N ILE A 186 -7.00 -2.79 -7.60
CA ILE A 186 -6.13 -2.01 -6.72
C ILE A 186 -6.96 -1.06 -5.85
N THR A 187 -6.68 -1.00 -4.55
CA THR A 187 -7.12 0.10 -3.69
C THR A 187 -5.97 1.07 -3.47
N SER A 188 -6.14 2.31 -3.91
CA SER A 188 -5.20 3.40 -3.69
C SER A 188 -5.67 4.29 -2.55
N PHE A 189 -4.82 4.50 -1.55
CA PHE A 189 -5.07 5.46 -0.48
C PHE A 189 -4.67 6.87 -0.92
N SER A 190 -5.11 7.89 -0.16
CA SER A 190 -4.89 9.29 -0.52
C SER A 190 -3.41 9.62 -0.79
N GLY A 191 -3.18 10.40 -1.83
CA GLY A 191 -1.84 10.85 -2.24
C GLY A 191 -0.98 9.80 -2.94
N GLN A 192 -1.49 8.59 -3.20
CA GLN A 192 -0.71 7.53 -3.87
C GLN A 192 -0.89 7.53 -5.38
N LYS A 193 0.16 7.10 -6.08
CA LYS A 193 0.20 6.96 -7.54
C LYS A 193 0.89 5.66 -7.92
N ALA A 194 0.28 4.94 -8.83
CA ALA A 194 0.84 3.75 -9.47
C ALA A 194 0.50 3.75 -10.97
N ARG A 195 1.29 3.03 -11.75
CA ARG A 195 1.04 2.75 -13.17
C ARG A 195 0.77 1.26 -13.30
N LEU A 196 -0.41 0.92 -13.83
CA LEU A 196 -0.79 -0.46 -14.11
C LEU A 196 -0.47 -0.77 -15.57
N ASN A 197 0.17 -1.92 -15.80
CA ASN A 197 0.44 -2.45 -17.12
C ASN A 197 -0.17 -3.85 -17.25
N PHE A 198 -1.25 -3.95 -18.02
CA PHE A 198 -1.95 -5.20 -18.28
C PHE A 198 -1.34 -6.03 -19.41
N GLY A 199 -0.29 -5.53 -20.08
CA GLY A 199 0.43 -6.29 -21.10
C GLY A 199 0.01 -6.02 -22.55
N GLN A 200 -0.74 -4.94 -22.80
CA GLN A 200 -1.18 -4.56 -24.16
C GLN A 200 -0.02 -4.50 -25.18
N ASP A 201 1.16 -4.09 -24.73
CA ASP A 201 2.42 -4.34 -25.43
C ASP A 201 3.33 -5.17 -24.52
N PHE A 202 3.60 -6.39 -24.95
CA PHE A 202 4.48 -7.33 -24.26
C PHE A 202 5.84 -6.72 -23.89
N ASN A 203 6.41 -5.87 -24.76
CA ASN A 203 7.74 -5.30 -24.57
C ASN A 203 7.79 -4.27 -23.43
N THR A 204 6.62 -3.84 -22.93
CA THR A 204 6.53 -2.86 -21.83
C THR A 204 6.47 -3.51 -20.45
N LEU A 205 6.29 -4.83 -20.36
CA LEU A 205 6.39 -5.58 -19.11
C LEU A 205 7.87 -5.76 -18.75
N LYS A 206 8.26 -5.25 -17.59
CA LYS A 206 9.67 -5.16 -17.19
C LYS A 206 10.23 -6.48 -16.68
N TYR A 207 9.41 -7.28 -16.03
CA TYR A 207 9.81 -8.49 -15.30
C TYR A 207 9.02 -9.74 -15.68
N PHE A 208 8.12 -9.64 -16.67
CA PHE A 208 7.36 -10.79 -17.15
C PHE A 208 8.23 -11.98 -17.57
N THR A 209 9.40 -11.75 -18.18
CA THR A 209 10.32 -12.83 -18.57
C THR A 209 10.93 -13.56 -17.38
N SER A 210 10.97 -12.93 -16.20
CA SER A 210 11.59 -13.47 -14.99
C SER A 210 10.67 -14.43 -14.24
N CYS A 211 9.38 -14.10 -14.14
CA CYS A 211 8.42 -14.87 -13.33
C CYS A 211 7.17 -15.32 -14.10
N GLY A 212 6.80 -14.68 -15.21
CA GLY A 212 5.60 -15.02 -15.97
C GLY A 212 5.86 -16.02 -17.10
N LEU A 213 6.78 -15.68 -18.02
CA LEU A 213 6.96 -16.39 -19.28
C LEU A 213 7.36 -17.87 -19.10
N GLN A 214 8.31 -18.13 -18.19
CA GLN A 214 8.84 -19.48 -17.99
C GLN A 214 7.82 -20.42 -17.33
N GLU A 215 6.88 -19.86 -16.57
CA GLU A 215 5.85 -20.61 -15.84
C GLU A 215 4.53 -20.72 -16.64
N GLY A 216 4.50 -20.19 -17.87
CA GLY A 216 3.36 -20.28 -18.76
C GLY A 216 2.22 -19.31 -18.44
N TYR A 217 2.50 -18.19 -17.74
CA TYR A 217 1.53 -17.11 -17.59
C TYR A 217 1.37 -16.33 -18.90
N GLU A 218 0.17 -15.81 -19.15
CA GLU A 218 -0.12 -14.89 -20.24
C GLU A 218 -0.37 -13.48 -19.67
N PRO A 219 0.02 -12.40 -20.38
CA PRO A 219 -0.38 -11.05 -19.98
C PRO A 219 -1.90 -10.89 -19.97
N PHE A 220 -2.43 -10.11 -19.03
CA PHE A 220 -3.88 -9.95 -18.85
C PHE A 220 -4.62 -9.40 -20.07
N CYS A 221 -3.99 -8.50 -20.83
CA CYS A 221 -4.52 -7.92 -22.04
C CYS A 221 -3.54 -8.14 -23.19
N VAL A 222 -3.90 -9.03 -24.11
CA VAL A 222 -3.16 -9.35 -25.36
C VAL A 222 -4.05 -9.01 -26.55
#